data_AF-A0A7K2FLF0-F1
#
_entry.id   AF-A0A7K2FLF0-F1
#
_cell.length_a   1.000
_cell.length_b   1.000
_cell.length_c   1.000
_cell.angle_alpha   90.00
_cell.angle_beta   90.00
_cell.angle_gamma   90.00
#
_symmetry.space_group_name_H-M   'P 1'
#
loop_
_entity.id
_entity.type
_entity.pdbx_description
1 polymer ?
#
loop_
_entity_poly.entity_id
_entity_poly.type
_entity_poly.pdbx_seq_one_letter_code
_entity_poly.pdbx_strand_id
1 'polypeptide(L)' 'MLLSQNAQVTGFDGTTLQIAFVNAGARDTFTSGGSEDVLRQALAEQFNVQWKIDAVVDPSGGGSAPPSG' A
#
# COMPACT_ATOMS: atom_id res chain seq x y z
N MET A 1 7.07 4.92 -13.39
CA MET A 1 7.69 3.95 -12.46
C MET A 1 8.35 4.68 -11.29
N LEU A 2 7.54 5.11 -10.31
CA LEU A 2 8.01 5.76 -9.07
C LEU A 2 7.60 4.96 -7.81
N LEU A 3 6.75 3.94 -8.01
CA LEU A 3 6.04 3.26 -6.93
C LEU A 3 6.87 2.16 -6.26
N SER A 4 7.57 1.33 -7.05
CA SER A 4 8.28 0.15 -6.51
C SER A 4 9.47 0.49 -5.61
N GLN A 5 9.97 1.73 -5.62
CA GLN A 5 11.10 2.15 -4.79
C GLN A 5 10.68 2.69 -3.41
N ASN A 6 9.41 3.08 -3.25
CA ASN A 6 8.90 3.76 -2.05
C ASN A 6 7.82 2.95 -1.32
N ALA A 7 7.54 1.74 -1.79
CA ALA A 7 6.50 0.85 -1.30
C ALA A 7 7.05 -0.57 -1.17
N GLN A 8 6.76 -1.22 -0.04
CA GLN A 8 7.14 -2.61 0.23
C GLN A 8 5.93 -3.38 0.73
N VAL A 9 5.82 -4.66 0.34
CA VAL A 9 4.78 -5.55 0.87
C VAL A 9 5.20 -5.95 2.28
N THR A 10 4.42 -5.58 3.28
CA THR A 10 4.71 -5.88 4.69
C THR A 10 3.97 -7.10 5.19
N GLY A 11 2.87 -7.46 4.55
CA GLY A 11 2.07 -8.59 4.98
C GLY A 11 1.00 -8.98 3.97
N PHE A 12 0.56 -10.22 4.07
CA PHE A 12 -0.58 -10.73 3.34
C PHE A 12 -1.30 -11.77 4.19
N ASP A 13 -2.60 -11.56 4.41
CA ASP A 13 -3.44 -12.44 5.25
C ASP A 13 -4.32 -13.41 4.44
N GLY A 14 -4.12 -13.52 3.13
CA GLY A 14 -4.95 -14.35 2.25
C GLY A 14 -6.10 -13.60 1.57
N THR A 15 -6.56 -12.48 2.17
CA THR A 15 -7.60 -11.62 1.59
C THR A 15 -7.19 -10.15 1.49
N THR A 16 -6.10 -9.76 2.14
CA THR A 16 -5.65 -8.37 2.20
C THR A 16 -4.14 -8.31 2.07
N LEU A 17 -3.68 -7.55 1.07
CA LEU A 17 -2.28 -7.27 0.80
C LEU A 17 -1.92 -5.94 1.42
N GLN A 18 -1.00 -5.98 2.37
CA GLN A 18 -0.54 -4.82 3.10
C GLN A 18 0.73 -4.27 2.46
N ILE A 19 0.68 -2.99 2.12
CA ILE A 19 1.76 -2.29 1.44
C ILE A 19 2.16 -1.11 2.31
N ALA A 20 3.37 -1.16 2.87
CA ALA A 20 3.92 -0.05 3.62
C ALA A 20 4.71 0.87 2.70
N PHE A 21 4.44 2.16 2.87
CA PHE A 21 5.11 3.24 2.16
C PHE A 21 6.10 3.93 3.09
N VAL A 22 7.23 4.37 2.54
CA VAL A 22 8.30 5.04 3.31
C VAL A 22 7.84 6.36 3.94
N ASN A 23 6.80 7.00 3.40
CA ASN A 23 6.17 8.21 3.96
C ASN A 23 4.74 8.40 3.40
N ALA A 24 4.00 9.34 4.00
CA ALA A 24 2.64 9.67 3.60
C ALA A 24 2.52 10.19 2.15
N GLY A 25 3.53 10.90 1.64
CA GLY A 25 3.51 11.42 0.27
C GLY A 25 3.60 10.31 -0.78
N ALA A 26 4.39 9.27 -0.53
CA ALA A 26 4.47 8.09 -1.38
C ALA A 26 3.14 7.30 -1.37
N ARG A 27 2.52 7.16 -0.20
CA ARG A 27 1.17 6.56 -0.07
C ARG A 27 0.14 7.39 -0.85
N ASP A 28 0.08 8.70 -0.65
CA ASP A 28 -0.89 9.57 -1.33
C ASP A 28 -0.73 9.48 -2.85
N THR A 29 0.52 9.49 -3.34
CA THR A 29 0.83 9.30 -4.77
C THR A 29 0.36 7.95 -5.30
N PHE A 30 0.44 6.88 -4.51
CA PHE A 30 -0.06 5.55 -4.90
C PHE A 30 -1.58 5.52 -5.06
N THR A 31 -2.30 6.03 -4.06
CA THR A 31 -3.77 6.10 -4.07
C THR A 31 -4.28 7.06 -5.13
N SER A 32 -3.71 8.27 -5.22
CA SER A 32 -4.12 9.28 -6.19
C SER A 32 -3.67 8.94 -7.62
N GLY A 33 -2.59 8.17 -7.78
CA GLY A 33 -2.05 7.79 -9.08
C GLY A 33 -2.76 6.63 -9.77
N GLY A 34 -3.84 6.09 -9.20
CA GLY A 34 -4.59 4.96 -9.75
C GLY A 34 -3.83 3.62 -9.71
N SER A 35 -2.67 3.59 -9.05
CA SER A 35 -1.82 2.40 -8.99
C SER A 35 -2.43 1.30 -8.13
N GLU A 36 -3.23 1.67 -7.14
CA GLU A 36 -4.00 0.72 -6.32
C GLU A 36 -4.97 -0.10 -7.18
N ASP A 37 -5.69 0.56 -8.10
CA ASP A 37 -6.65 -0.11 -8.97
C ASP A 37 -5.93 -1.07 -9.94
N VAL A 38 -4.85 -0.61 -10.56
CA VAL A 38 -4.01 -1.45 -11.44
C VAL A 38 -3.48 -2.67 -10.69
N LEU A 39 -2.99 -2.50 -9.46
CA LEU A 39 -2.50 -3.60 -8.65
C LEU A 39 -3.62 -4.59 -8.31
N ARG A 40 -4.78 -4.08 -7.86
CA ARG A 40 -5.94 -4.92 -7.57
C ARG A 40 -6.42 -5.69 -8.80
N GLN A 41 -6.47 -5.03 -9.96
CA GLN A 41 -6.84 -5.69 -11.22
C GLN A 41 -5.83 -6.77 -11.60
N ALA A 42 -4.52 -6.49 -11.53
CA ALA A 42 -3.49 -7.47 -11.83
C ALA A 42 -3.56 -8.70 -10.92
N LEU A 43 -3.85 -8.50 -9.63
CA LEU A 43 -4.06 -9.61 -8.69
C LEU A 43 -5.33 -10.40 -9.03
N ALA A 44 -6.40 -9.72 -9.41
CA ALA A 44 -7.64 -10.36 -9.83
C ALA A 44 -7.48 -11.16 -11.13
N GLU A 45 -6.72 -10.65 -12.10
CA GLU A 45 -6.47 -11.37 -13.35
C GLU A 45 -5.53 -12.57 -13.14
N GLN A 46 -4.48 -12.41 -12.34
CA GLN A 46 -3.48 -13.45 -12.16
C GLN A 46 -3.92 -14.57 -11.21
N PHE A 47 -4.67 -14.22 -10.16
CA PHE A 47 -5.06 -15.15 -9.10
C PHE A 47 -6.57 -15.42 -9.05
N ASN A 48 -7.38 -14.79 -9.91
CA ASN A 48 -8.84 -14.92 -9.94
C ASN A 48 -9.53 -14.56 -8.59
N VAL A 49 -8.95 -13.62 -7.85
CA VAL A 49 -9.36 -13.23 -6.49
C VAL A 49 -9.48 -11.72 -6.36
N GLN A 50 -10.39 -11.25 -5.50
CA GLN A 50 -10.49 -9.83 -5.16
C GLN A 50 -9.83 -9.58 -3.82
N TRP A 51 -8.51 -9.44 -3.83
CA TRP A 51 -7.76 -9.04 -2.65
C TRP A 51 -7.90 -7.54 -2.40
N LYS A 52 -8.03 -7.18 -1.13
CA LYS A 52 -8.00 -5.78 -0.69
C LYS A 52 -6.56 -5.30 -0.63
N ILE A 53 -6.35 -4.04 -0.99
CA ILE A 53 -5.06 -3.37 -0.82
C ILE A 53 -5.17 -2.47 0.41
N ASP A 54 -4.28 -2.67 1.38
CA ASP A 54 -4.17 -1.83 2.57
C ASP A 54 -2.85 -1.05 2.50
N ALA A 55 -2.96 0.25 2.23
CA ALA A 55 -1.82 1.14 2.08
C ALA A 55 -1.51 1.83 3.42
N VAL A 56 -0.43 1.41 4.07
CA VAL A 56 0.02 1.94 5.37
C VAL A 56 1.31 2.73 5.21
N VAL A 57 1.61 3.62 6.16
CA VAL A 57 2.91 4.30 6.20
C VAL A 57 3.79 3.56 7.19
N ASP A 58 5.01 3.22 6.77
CA ASP A 58 5.99 2.59 7.65
C ASP A 58 6.32 3.53 8.81
N PRO A 59 6.09 3.12 10.07
CA PRO A 59 6.31 3.97 11.23
C PRO A 59 7.80 4.28 11.47
N SER A 60 8.72 3.54 10.85
CA SER A 60 10.17 3.78 10.94
C SER A 60 10.63 4.96 10.06
N GLY A 61 9.82 5.36 9.07
CA GLY A 61 10.15 6.40 8.08
C GLY A 61 9.86 7.85 8.47
N GLY A 62 9.27 8.10 9.64
CA GLY A 62 9.01 9.44 10.17
C GLY A 62 7.63 10.00 9.81
N GLY A 63 6.80 10.17 10.85
CA GLY A 63 5.50 10.80 10.74
C GLY A 63 4.56 10.38 11.87
N SER A 64 4.73 11.05 13.02
CA SER A 64 3.90 11.05 14.22
C SER A 64 2.51 10.42 14.11
N ALA A 65 2.29 9.30 14.80
CA ALA A 65 0.98 9.04 15.38
C ALA A 65 0.73 10.13 16.43
N PRO A 66 -0.40 10.87 16.41
CA PRO A 66 -0.71 11.71 17.56
C PRO A 66 -0.95 10.77 18.75
N PRO A 67 -0.35 11.04 19.93
CA PRO A 67 -0.73 10.33 21.13
C PRO A 67 -2.18 10.72 21.43
N SER A 68 -3.07 9.73 21.43
CA SER A 68 -4.37 9.85 22.09
C SER A 68 -4.11 10.00 23.59
N GLY A 69 -4.11 11.26 24.06
CA GLY A 69 -4.24 11.63 25.47
C GLY A 69 -5.70 11.70 25.89
#